data_AF-M5FUY5-F1
#
_entry.id   AF-M5FUY5-F1
#
_cell.length_a   1.000
_cell.length_b   1.000
_cell.length_c   1.000
_cell.angle_alpha   90.00
_cell.angle_beta   90.00
_cell.angle_gamma   90.00
#
_symmetry.space_group_name_H-M   'P 1'
#
loop_
_entity.id
_entity.type
_entity.pdbx_description
1 polymer ?
#
loop_
_entity_poly.entity_id
_entity_poly.type
_entity_poly.pdbx_seq_one_letter_code
_entity_poly.pdbx_strand_id
1 'polypeptide(L)'
;MLLSVFLIALDQTITSTAIPRIASEFNSLNDVTWIASAYFLTQAGCLMLYGQLLVIAPTKWVYISAITLFEIGSLICGVAPTVNVLIFGRAFAGVGAAGIFVAVLSIIAQITHISKRPLLFGSFAGVFALASVVGPLLGGAFSDHVTWRWCFYINLPIGAVSVVVILLLIEARPAIGSEVTDGMNQLQRWLSLDWIGAFLSIGMVVCLILPLQWGGNSKPWNDPAVIATFCVFGALLIVFVLWEWRMGPRALMPLQMFRRRTQVGACLEAFWIMLCMLLATYYLPLLYQAKGHSATQSGIDILPFMLATVISAAGSGGIINATGRYWPFIFTLPLLTAVGAGLLFTIDSSTSNAKLIGFQILYGAGIGGSMQNTIIAVQAEYHAEERMIPQGTSMVNFTQLIGGVIGISIAGTVFANQLGSQLAQYAPGLDPSIVQTLKESVTVVATLPLDQQGPIIEAYTKALDYVYIIGVPAGVLGTLSALLIRNMNLKELGVQLGAAPV
;
A
#
# COMPACT_ATOMS: atom_id res chain seq x y z
N MET A 1 4.47 -20.04 -1.47
CA MET A 1 3.30 -19.15 -1.31
C MET A 1 3.52 -18.15 -0.19
N LEU A 2 3.66 -18.59 1.07
CA LEU A 2 3.94 -17.66 2.18
C LEU A 2 5.29 -16.93 2.00
N LEU A 3 6.32 -17.60 1.46
CA LEU A 3 7.61 -16.97 1.13
C LEU A 3 7.49 -15.82 0.12
N SER A 4 6.71 -15.99 -0.95
CA SER A 4 6.50 -14.95 -1.96
C SER A 4 5.58 -13.83 -1.47
N VAL A 5 4.67 -14.11 -0.55
CA VAL A 5 3.90 -13.09 0.19
C VAL A 5 4.83 -12.27 1.09
N PHE A 6 5.71 -12.94 1.82
CA PHE A 6 6.73 -12.30 2.65
C PHE A 6 7.61 -11.38 1.80
N LEU A 7 7.98 -11.84 0.62
CA LEU A 7 8.82 -11.10 -0.32
C LEU A 7 8.19 -9.75 -0.74
N ILE A 8 6.94 -9.76 -1.20
CA ILE A 8 6.26 -8.50 -1.57
C ILE A 8 6.00 -7.60 -0.36
N ALA A 9 5.68 -8.19 0.79
CA ALA A 9 5.38 -7.43 2.00
C ALA A 9 6.65 -6.79 2.58
N LEU A 10 7.76 -7.53 2.57
CA LEU A 10 9.07 -7.06 3.01
C LEU A 10 9.55 -5.92 2.12
N ASP A 11 9.44 -6.06 0.80
CA ASP A 11 9.89 -5.04 -0.14
C ASP A 11 9.10 -3.72 -0.02
N GLN A 12 7.82 -3.76 0.35
CA GLN A 12 7.01 -2.56 0.59
C GLN A 12 7.43 -1.79 1.86
N THR A 13 7.93 -2.51 2.87
CA THR A 13 8.18 -1.98 4.21
C THR A 13 9.67 -1.71 4.46
N ILE A 14 10.57 -2.46 3.82
CA ILE A 14 12.02 -2.28 3.91
C ILE A 14 12.48 -0.96 3.28
N THR A 15 11.77 -0.50 2.25
CA THR A 15 12.11 0.74 1.55
C THR A 15 11.82 1.98 2.38
N SER A 16 10.89 1.94 3.33
CA SER A 16 10.49 3.15 4.06
C SER A 16 11.60 3.71 4.95
N THR A 17 12.43 2.85 5.55
CA THR A 17 13.59 3.28 6.36
C THR A 17 14.85 3.52 5.53
N ALA A 18 14.97 2.86 4.37
CA ALA A 18 16.11 3.02 3.46
C ALA A 18 16.01 4.28 2.58
N ILE A 19 14.79 4.74 2.30
CA ILE A 19 14.51 5.86 1.40
C ILE A 19 15.31 7.12 1.70
N PRO A 20 15.42 7.60 2.96
CA PRO A 20 16.14 8.86 3.20
C PRO A 20 17.64 8.72 2.92
N ARG A 21 18.20 7.52 3.10
CA ARG A 21 19.59 7.22 2.73
C ARG A 21 19.77 7.17 1.22
N ILE A 22 18.84 6.54 0.50
CA ILE A 22 18.82 6.49 -0.97
C ILE A 22 18.74 7.91 -1.54
N ALA A 23 17.86 8.74 -0.98
CA ALA A 23 17.70 10.15 -1.35
C ALA A 23 19.01 10.92 -1.28
N SER A 24 19.74 10.70 -0.19
CA SER A 24 21.03 11.32 0.12
C SER A 24 22.11 10.91 -0.89
N GLU A 25 22.18 9.63 -1.27
CA GLU A 25 23.17 9.16 -2.24
C GLU A 25 22.94 9.72 -3.65
N PHE A 26 21.68 9.90 -4.05
CA PHE A 26 21.32 10.43 -5.36
C PHE A 26 21.12 11.96 -5.40
N ASN A 27 21.22 12.65 -4.26
CA ASN A 27 20.89 14.08 -4.10
C ASN A 27 19.52 14.44 -4.73
N SER A 28 18.50 13.62 -4.49
CA SER A 28 17.15 13.87 -5.03
C SER A 28 16.03 13.37 -4.10
N LEU A 29 15.78 14.07 -2.97
CA LEU A 29 14.56 13.84 -2.17
C LEU A 29 13.29 14.17 -2.95
N ASN A 30 13.32 15.07 -3.94
CA ASN A 30 12.11 15.38 -4.71
C ASN A 30 11.61 14.17 -5.50
N ASP A 31 12.51 13.26 -5.91
CA ASP A 31 12.17 12.02 -6.61
C ASP A 31 11.95 10.83 -5.66
N VAL A 32 12.11 11.00 -4.35
CA VAL A 32 11.97 9.90 -3.38
C VAL A 32 10.54 9.41 -3.27
N THR A 33 9.58 10.32 -3.39
CA THR A 33 8.16 9.94 -3.41
C THR A 33 7.89 9.02 -4.60
N TRP A 34 8.60 9.17 -5.72
CA TRP A 34 8.51 8.29 -6.88
C TRP A 34 9.04 6.88 -6.62
N ILE A 35 10.04 6.69 -5.76
CA ILE A 35 10.57 5.35 -5.41
C ILE A 35 9.46 4.48 -4.79
N ALA A 36 8.64 5.08 -3.92
CA ALA A 36 7.50 4.42 -3.31
C ALA A 36 6.30 4.36 -4.28
N SER A 37 5.94 5.50 -4.85
CA SER A 37 4.72 5.63 -5.66
C SER A 37 4.79 4.82 -6.96
N ALA A 38 5.92 4.69 -7.63
CA ALA A 38 6.02 3.91 -8.88
C ALA A 38 5.69 2.43 -8.66
N TYR A 39 6.10 1.87 -7.53
CA TYR A 39 5.75 0.50 -7.14
C TYR A 39 4.25 0.35 -6.94
N PHE A 40 3.65 1.17 -6.07
CA PHE A 40 2.22 1.01 -5.77
C PHE A 40 1.33 1.42 -6.96
N LEU A 41 1.77 2.39 -7.77
CA LEU A 41 1.10 2.82 -9.00
C LEU A 41 0.91 1.65 -9.97
N THR A 42 2.02 0.97 -10.29
CA THR A 42 2.00 -0.18 -11.19
C THR A 42 1.33 -1.39 -10.56
N GLN A 43 1.49 -1.58 -9.25
CA GLN A 43 0.78 -2.63 -8.52
C GLN A 43 -0.74 -2.46 -8.61
N ALA A 44 -1.25 -1.25 -8.35
CA ALA A 44 -2.67 -0.94 -8.42
C ALA A 44 -3.20 -1.06 -9.85
N GLY A 45 -2.50 -0.48 -10.83
CA GLY A 45 -2.91 -0.51 -12.24
C GLY A 45 -2.95 -1.93 -12.82
N CYS A 46 -1.99 -2.78 -12.47
CA CYS A 46 -1.91 -4.15 -13.01
C CYS A 46 -2.72 -5.18 -12.23
N LEU A 47 -3.24 -4.87 -11.04
CA LEU A 47 -3.99 -5.80 -10.19
C LEU A 47 -5.14 -6.46 -10.96
N MET A 48 -5.94 -5.65 -11.66
CA MET A 48 -7.12 -6.13 -12.35
C MET A 48 -6.78 -6.92 -13.63
N LEU A 49 -5.67 -6.57 -14.31
CA LEU A 49 -5.15 -7.31 -15.45
C LEU A 49 -4.75 -8.73 -15.04
N TYR A 50 -4.05 -8.90 -13.92
CA TYR A 50 -3.71 -10.24 -13.41
C TYR A 50 -4.94 -11.06 -13.03
N GLY A 51 -6.00 -10.42 -12.53
CA GLY A 51 -7.29 -11.08 -12.28
C GLY A 51 -7.83 -11.77 -13.54
N GLN A 52 -7.75 -11.11 -14.69
CA GLN A 52 -8.16 -11.67 -15.97
C GLN A 52 -7.22 -12.78 -16.48
N LEU A 53 -5.90 -12.59 -16.35
CA LEU A 53 -4.92 -13.58 -16.79
C LEU A 53 -5.12 -14.94 -16.10
N LEU A 54 -5.54 -14.93 -14.83
CA LEU A 54 -5.81 -16.15 -14.05
C LEU A 54 -7.07 -16.90 -14.45
N VAL A 55 -7.95 -16.28 -15.27
CA VAL A 55 -9.13 -16.93 -15.85
C VAL A 55 -8.75 -17.74 -17.11
N ILE A 56 -7.75 -17.29 -17.86
CA ILE A 56 -7.37 -17.92 -19.14
C ILE A 56 -6.13 -18.81 -19.05
N ALA A 57 -5.21 -18.51 -18.13
CA ALA A 57 -3.92 -19.17 -18.01
C ALA A 57 -3.80 -19.95 -16.69
N PRO A 58 -3.10 -21.11 -16.69
CA PRO A 58 -2.88 -21.87 -15.47
C PRO A 58 -2.19 -21.01 -14.41
N THR A 59 -2.76 -20.99 -13.20
CA THR A 59 -2.32 -20.10 -12.13
C THR A 59 -0.86 -20.32 -11.74
N LYS A 60 -0.35 -21.55 -11.86
CA LYS A 60 1.08 -21.88 -11.63
C LYS A 60 2.01 -20.99 -12.46
N TRP A 61 1.75 -20.87 -13.76
CA TRP A 61 2.65 -20.16 -14.68
C TRP A 61 2.54 -18.66 -14.55
N VAL A 62 1.33 -18.13 -14.37
CA VAL A 62 1.11 -16.71 -14.08
C VAL A 62 1.82 -16.31 -12.78
N TYR A 63 1.81 -17.20 -11.78
CA TYR A 63 2.47 -16.96 -10.51
C TYR A 63 4.00 -16.95 -10.62
N ILE A 64 4.59 -17.93 -11.33
CA ILE A 64 6.03 -17.98 -11.58
C ILE A 64 6.48 -16.76 -12.38
N SER A 65 5.72 -16.36 -13.41
CA SER A 65 6.06 -15.16 -14.20
C SER A 65 6.00 -13.90 -13.35
N ALA A 66 5.02 -13.79 -12.45
CA ALA A 66 4.89 -12.64 -11.56
C ALA A 66 6.06 -12.54 -10.57
N ILE A 67 6.48 -13.67 -9.97
CA ILE A 67 7.68 -13.71 -9.10
C ILE A 67 8.93 -13.35 -9.90
N THR A 68 9.11 -13.92 -11.09
CA THR A 68 10.27 -13.64 -11.93
C THR A 68 10.35 -12.17 -12.31
N LEU A 69 9.22 -11.55 -12.67
CA LEU A 69 9.13 -10.13 -12.99
C LEU A 69 9.47 -9.26 -11.78
N PHE A 70 8.99 -9.64 -10.60
CA PHE A 70 9.31 -8.99 -9.35
C PHE A 70 10.82 -9.05 -9.05
N GLU A 71 11.45 -10.22 -9.21
CA GLU A 71 12.90 -10.38 -8.98
C GLU A 71 13.74 -9.57 -9.96
N ILE A 72 13.33 -9.52 -11.24
CA ILE A 72 14.00 -8.66 -12.23
C ILE A 72 13.90 -7.19 -11.81
N GLY A 73 12.73 -6.74 -11.36
CA GLY A 73 12.55 -5.40 -10.82
C GLY A 73 13.44 -5.13 -9.60
N SER A 74 13.52 -6.07 -8.66
CA SER A 74 14.41 -6.00 -7.50
C SER A 74 15.89 -5.94 -7.90
N LEU A 75 16.31 -6.75 -8.88
CA LEU A 75 17.68 -6.72 -9.41
C LEU A 75 18.01 -5.35 -10.00
N ILE A 76 17.12 -4.80 -10.84
CA ILE A 76 17.27 -3.46 -11.44
C ILE A 76 17.43 -2.40 -10.33
N CYS A 77 16.64 -2.48 -9.25
CA CYS A 77 16.76 -1.58 -8.10
C CYS A 77 18.12 -1.72 -7.40
N GLY A 78 18.59 -2.96 -7.18
CA GLY A 78 19.85 -3.25 -6.50
C GLY A 78 21.08 -2.76 -7.26
N VAL A 79 21.06 -2.81 -8.60
CA VAL A 79 22.17 -2.37 -9.46
C VAL A 79 22.01 -0.94 -9.98
N ALA A 80 20.99 -0.21 -9.55
CA ALA A 80 20.63 1.09 -10.11
C ALA A 80 21.78 2.12 -9.96
N PRO A 81 22.27 2.71 -11.08
CA PRO A 81 23.27 3.78 -11.04
C PRO A 81 22.66 5.16 -10.86
N THR A 82 21.35 5.32 -11.08
CA THR A 82 20.62 6.59 -10.96
C THR A 82 19.23 6.37 -10.36
N VAL A 83 18.65 7.42 -9.77
CA VAL A 83 17.29 7.36 -9.19
C VAL A 83 16.23 6.99 -10.23
N ASN A 84 16.38 7.41 -11.49
CA ASN A 84 15.45 7.06 -12.56
C ASN A 84 15.45 5.56 -12.89
N VAL A 85 16.63 4.92 -12.87
CA VAL A 85 16.73 3.46 -13.05
C VAL A 85 16.12 2.75 -11.84
N LEU A 86 16.32 3.27 -10.64
CA LEU A 86 15.68 2.75 -9.43
C LEU A 86 14.15 2.83 -9.52
N ILE A 87 13.59 3.99 -9.89
CA ILE A 87 12.15 4.20 -10.08
C ILE A 87 11.59 3.24 -11.14
N PHE A 88 12.32 3.04 -12.25
CA PHE A 88 11.95 2.07 -13.27
C PHE A 88 11.94 0.63 -12.73
N GLY A 89 12.95 0.25 -11.94
CA GLY A 89 12.97 -1.04 -11.25
C GLY A 89 11.79 -1.22 -10.29
N ARG A 90 11.43 -0.17 -9.54
CA ARG A 90 10.25 -0.16 -8.64
C ARG A 90 8.95 -0.34 -9.40
N ALA A 91 8.81 0.31 -10.56
CA ALA A 91 7.67 0.11 -11.45
C ALA A 91 7.59 -1.36 -11.94
N PHE A 92 8.71 -1.95 -12.34
CA PHE A 92 8.76 -3.37 -12.75
C PHE A 92 8.38 -4.32 -11.60
N ALA A 93 8.92 -4.07 -10.41
CA ALA A 93 8.61 -4.84 -9.21
C ALA A 93 7.13 -4.74 -8.82
N GLY A 94 6.53 -3.55 -8.93
CA GLY A 94 5.10 -3.34 -8.66
C GLY A 94 4.18 -4.14 -9.59
N VAL A 95 4.52 -4.26 -10.88
CA VAL A 95 3.80 -5.15 -11.81
C VAL A 95 3.89 -6.61 -11.35
N GLY A 96 5.09 -7.09 -10.95
CA GLY A 96 5.25 -8.44 -10.41
C GLY A 96 4.45 -8.65 -9.11
N ALA A 97 4.47 -7.66 -8.22
CA ALA A 97 3.79 -7.70 -6.93
C ALA A 97 2.26 -7.84 -7.08
N ALA A 98 1.66 -7.16 -8.06
CA ALA A 98 0.24 -7.32 -8.39
C ALA A 98 -0.10 -8.78 -8.71
N GLY A 99 0.71 -9.41 -9.57
CA GLY A 99 0.51 -10.80 -9.97
C GLY A 99 0.70 -11.78 -8.83
N ILE A 100 1.74 -11.60 -8.00
CA ILE A 100 1.99 -12.42 -6.80
C ILE A 100 0.78 -12.36 -5.87
N PHE A 101 0.28 -11.15 -5.60
CA PHE A 101 -0.83 -10.91 -4.70
C PHE A 101 -2.09 -11.65 -5.18
N VAL A 102 -2.54 -11.41 -6.41
CA VAL A 102 -3.77 -12.01 -6.95
C VAL A 102 -3.62 -13.52 -7.15
N ALA A 103 -2.46 -14.00 -7.58
CA ALA A 103 -2.21 -15.44 -7.77
C ALA A 103 -2.24 -16.21 -6.44
N VAL A 104 -1.73 -15.65 -5.34
CA VAL A 104 -1.80 -16.31 -4.02
C VAL A 104 -3.24 -16.51 -3.58
N LEU A 105 -4.07 -15.46 -3.65
CA LEU A 105 -5.48 -15.55 -3.25
C LEU A 105 -6.21 -16.59 -4.11
N SER A 106 -5.90 -16.62 -5.40
CA SER A 106 -6.43 -17.54 -6.39
C SER A 106 -6.06 -19.00 -6.13
N ILE A 107 -4.78 -19.28 -5.85
CA ILE A 107 -4.32 -20.64 -5.54
C ILE A 107 -4.96 -21.11 -4.23
N ILE A 108 -5.00 -20.28 -3.17
CA ILE A 108 -5.67 -20.62 -1.91
C ILE A 108 -7.14 -20.98 -2.17
N ALA A 109 -7.82 -20.25 -3.05
CA ALA A 109 -9.19 -20.58 -3.42
C ALA A 109 -9.31 -21.95 -4.14
N GLN A 110 -8.36 -22.30 -5.01
CA GLN A 110 -8.39 -23.56 -5.78
C GLN A 110 -8.00 -24.81 -5.00
N ILE A 111 -7.01 -24.72 -4.11
CA ILE A 111 -6.41 -25.92 -3.48
C ILE A 111 -7.04 -26.26 -2.13
N THR A 112 -7.84 -25.34 -1.57
CA THR A 112 -8.36 -25.48 -0.22
C THR A 112 -9.89 -25.41 -0.18
N HIS A 113 -10.48 -26.34 0.58
CA HIS A 113 -11.88 -26.29 0.97
C HIS A 113 -12.20 -24.98 1.70
N ILE A 114 -13.42 -24.48 1.49
CA ILE A 114 -13.89 -23.19 2.03
C ILE A 114 -13.65 -23.09 3.55
N SER A 115 -13.85 -24.18 4.30
CA SER A 115 -13.63 -24.23 5.75
C SER A 115 -12.19 -23.96 6.20
N LYS A 116 -11.19 -24.28 5.38
CA LYS A 116 -9.76 -24.08 5.68
C LYS A 116 -9.19 -22.77 5.13
N ARG A 117 -9.91 -22.09 4.23
CA ARG A 117 -9.45 -20.82 3.62
C ARG A 117 -9.13 -19.75 4.69
N PRO A 118 -9.92 -19.57 5.76
CA PRO A 118 -9.68 -18.51 6.74
C PRO A 118 -8.36 -18.68 7.51
N LEU A 119 -7.92 -19.91 7.77
CA LEU A 119 -6.60 -20.18 8.33
C LEU A 119 -5.46 -19.73 7.39
N LEU A 120 -5.61 -19.99 6.08
CA LEU A 120 -4.60 -19.60 5.08
C LEU A 120 -4.60 -18.09 4.81
N PHE A 121 -5.78 -17.46 4.73
CA PHE A 121 -5.88 -16.00 4.66
C PHE A 121 -5.35 -15.33 5.94
N GLY A 122 -5.58 -15.94 7.11
CA GLY A 122 -4.97 -15.51 8.37
C GLY A 122 -3.44 -15.63 8.35
N SER A 123 -2.91 -16.72 7.79
CA SER A 123 -1.46 -16.90 7.61
C SER A 123 -0.86 -15.88 6.64
N PHE A 124 -1.59 -15.54 5.58
CA PHE A 124 -1.22 -14.47 4.65
C PHE A 124 -1.10 -13.12 5.38
N ALA A 125 -2.12 -12.76 6.16
CA ALA A 125 -2.09 -11.54 6.98
C ALA A 125 -0.96 -11.58 8.03
N GLY A 126 -0.71 -12.75 8.64
CA GLY A 126 0.36 -12.97 9.61
C GLY A 126 1.76 -12.78 9.00
N VAL A 127 1.96 -13.18 7.75
CA VAL A 127 3.21 -12.93 7.03
C VAL A 127 3.40 -11.44 6.71
N PHE A 128 2.34 -10.76 6.27
CA PHE A 128 2.37 -9.30 6.08
C PHE A 128 2.69 -8.56 7.38
N ALA A 129 2.10 -9.01 8.48
CA ALA A 129 2.37 -8.52 9.83
C ALA A 129 3.83 -8.74 10.26
N LEU A 130 4.38 -9.93 10.01
CA LEU A 130 5.79 -10.19 10.28
C LEU A 130 6.69 -9.30 9.43
N ALA A 131 6.39 -9.18 8.14
CA ALA A 131 7.16 -8.37 7.20
C ALA A 131 7.08 -6.86 7.52
N SER A 132 5.97 -6.36 8.07
CA SER A 132 5.87 -4.96 8.50
C SER A 132 6.76 -4.65 9.70
N VAL A 133 7.03 -5.63 10.56
CA VAL A 133 7.98 -5.49 11.67
C VAL A 133 9.42 -5.67 11.20
N VAL A 134 9.69 -6.72 10.43
CA VAL A 134 11.04 -7.10 9.99
C VAL A 134 11.60 -6.14 8.94
N GLY A 135 10.76 -5.63 8.05
CA GLY A 135 11.17 -4.76 6.94
C GLY A 135 11.92 -3.52 7.39
N PRO A 136 11.34 -2.63 8.21
CA PRO A 136 12.02 -1.43 8.70
C PRO A 136 13.34 -1.72 9.41
N LEU A 137 13.40 -2.80 10.21
CA LEU A 137 14.60 -3.22 10.94
C LEU A 137 15.73 -3.64 9.98
N LEU A 138 15.42 -4.51 9.01
CA LEU A 138 16.39 -4.92 8.00
C LEU A 138 16.79 -3.75 7.10
N GLY A 139 15.83 -2.91 6.71
CA GLY A 139 16.06 -1.75 5.85
C GLY A 139 16.99 -0.73 6.51
N GLY A 140 16.79 -0.49 7.81
CA GLY A 140 17.68 0.35 8.61
C GLY A 140 19.07 -0.26 8.75
N ALA A 141 19.15 -1.53 9.14
CA ALA A 141 20.43 -2.22 9.32
C ALA A 141 21.25 -2.30 8.03
N PHE A 142 20.63 -2.60 6.88
CA PHE A 142 21.31 -2.61 5.59
C PHE A 142 21.76 -1.22 5.17
N SER A 143 20.96 -0.19 5.44
CA SER A 143 21.28 1.20 5.09
C SER A 143 22.45 1.75 5.90
N ASP A 144 22.54 1.40 7.19
CA ASP A 144 23.60 1.89 8.10
C ASP A 144 24.89 1.06 8.02
N HIS A 145 24.81 -0.27 7.89
CA HIS A 145 25.96 -1.16 8.09
C HIS A 145 26.52 -1.83 6.83
N VAL A 146 25.79 -1.81 5.72
CA VAL A 146 26.25 -2.47 4.47
C VAL A 146 26.06 -1.53 3.29
N THR A 147 24.92 -1.63 2.60
CA THR A 147 24.48 -0.72 1.54
C THR A 147 22.96 -0.85 1.43
N TRP A 148 22.23 0.23 1.14
CA TRP A 148 20.79 0.18 0.88
C TRP A 148 20.41 -0.76 -0.28
N ARG A 149 21.34 -1.07 -1.20
CA ARG A 149 21.12 -2.01 -2.32
C ARG A 149 20.72 -3.41 -1.85
N TRP A 150 21.16 -3.82 -0.64
CA TRP A 150 20.78 -5.10 -0.04
C TRP A 150 19.30 -5.19 0.32
N CYS A 151 18.61 -4.06 0.48
CA CYS A 151 17.16 -4.03 0.62
C CYS A 151 16.45 -4.66 -0.58
N PHE A 152 17.09 -4.65 -1.76
CA PHE A 152 16.56 -5.27 -2.98
C PHE A 152 17.20 -6.64 -3.27
N TYR A 153 18.50 -6.82 -3.00
CA TYR A 153 19.16 -8.10 -3.23
C TYR A 153 18.63 -9.23 -2.35
N ILE A 154 18.11 -8.95 -1.16
CA ILE A 154 17.53 -9.97 -0.27
C ILE A 154 16.31 -10.67 -0.89
N ASN A 155 15.60 -10.00 -1.80
CA ASN A 155 14.45 -10.58 -2.49
C ASN A 155 14.88 -11.73 -3.41
N LEU A 156 15.99 -11.58 -4.14
CA LEU A 156 16.47 -12.52 -5.16
C LEU A 156 16.58 -13.98 -4.69
N PRO A 157 17.28 -14.29 -3.58
CA PRO A 157 17.37 -15.67 -3.09
C PRO A 157 16.01 -16.21 -2.63
N ILE A 158 15.17 -15.38 -1.99
CA ILE A 158 13.84 -15.79 -1.51
C ILE A 158 12.92 -16.08 -2.70
N GLY A 159 12.99 -15.25 -3.74
CA GLY A 159 12.25 -15.40 -4.99
C GLY A 159 12.68 -16.65 -5.76
N ALA A 160 13.99 -16.87 -5.89
CA ALA A 160 14.53 -18.07 -6.53
C ALA A 160 14.06 -19.35 -5.82
N VAL A 161 14.16 -19.40 -4.49
CA VAL A 161 13.64 -20.53 -3.69
C VAL A 161 12.14 -20.68 -3.88
N SER A 162 11.38 -19.58 -3.87
CA SER A 162 9.93 -19.60 -4.09
C SER A 162 9.58 -20.21 -5.46
N VAL A 163 10.26 -19.79 -6.52
CA VAL A 163 10.06 -20.32 -7.88
C VAL A 163 10.39 -21.81 -7.95
N VAL A 164 11.53 -22.24 -7.40
CA VAL A 164 11.93 -23.65 -7.38
C VAL A 164 10.88 -24.50 -6.63
N VAL A 165 10.45 -24.06 -5.45
CA VAL A 165 9.45 -24.77 -4.66
C VAL A 165 8.11 -24.85 -5.39
N ILE A 166 7.67 -23.77 -6.06
CA ILE A 166 6.43 -23.77 -6.84
C ILE A 166 6.55 -24.69 -8.05
N LEU A 167 7.69 -24.69 -8.75
CA LEU A 167 7.94 -25.56 -9.90
C LEU A 167 7.83 -27.03 -9.52
N LEU A 168 8.39 -27.42 -8.37
CA LEU A 168 8.44 -28.80 -7.90
C LEU A 168 7.15 -29.27 -7.21
N LEU A 169 6.51 -28.43 -6.39
CA LEU A 169 5.42 -28.87 -5.49
C LEU A 169 4.02 -28.47 -5.96
N ILE A 170 3.86 -27.41 -6.76
CA ILE A 170 2.54 -26.98 -7.21
C ILE A 170 2.25 -27.60 -8.58
N GLU A 171 1.20 -28.41 -8.66
CA GLU A 171 0.72 -28.93 -9.93
C GLU A 171 0.02 -27.83 -10.75
N ALA A 172 0.22 -27.85 -12.06
CA ALA A 172 -0.46 -26.91 -12.96
C ALA A 172 -1.93 -27.30 -13.09
N ARG A 173 -2.79 -26.68 -12.29
CA ARG A 173 -4.25 -26.84 -12.40
C ARG A 173 -4.81 -25.97 -13.53
N PRO A 174 -5.97 -26.37 -14.12
CA PRO A 174 -6.71 -25.52 -15.04
C PRO A 174 -7.02 -24.14 -14.45
N ALA A 175 -7.18 -23.14 -15.32
CA ALA A 175 -7.46 -21.77 -14.93
C ALA A 175 -8.79 -21.62 -14.16
N ILE A 176 -8.94 -20.56 -13.35
CA ILE A 176 -10.15 -20.28 -12.56
C ILE A 176 -11.24 -19.81 -13.52
N GLY A 177 -11.96 -20.75 -14.12
CA GLY A 177 -12.91 -20.48 -15.20
C GLY A 177 -12.60 -21.23 -16.50
N SER A 178 -11.90 -22.37 -16.42
CA SER A 178 -11.73 -23.27 -17.57
C SER A 178 -13.04 -23.65 -18.24
N GLU A 179 -14.16 -23.69 -17.49
CA GLU A 179 -15.52 -23.89 -18.04
C GLU A 179 -15.97 -22.79 -19.00
N VAL A 180 -15.53 -21.54 -18.79
CA VAL A 180 -15.86 -20.37 -19.63
C VAL A 180 -15.00 -20.34 -20.90
N THR A 181 -13.83 -20.96 -20.85
CA THR A 181 -12.85 -21.00 -21.96
C THR A 181 -12.77 -22.38 -22.62
N ASP A 182 -13.72 -23.26 -22.31
CA ASP A 182 -13.74 -24.63 -22.81
C ASP A 182 -14.06 -24.64 -24.31
N GLY A 183 -13.25 -25.35 -25.10
CA GLY A 183 -13.33 -25.35 -26.56
C GLY A 183 -12.74 -24.11 -27.27
N MET A 184 -12.26 -23.08 -26.56
CA MET A 184 -11.55 -21.95 -27.16
C MET A 184 -10.08 -22.29 -27.44
N ASN A 185 -9.60 -21.94 -28.64
CA ASN A 185 -8.17 -21.96 -28.96
C ASN A 185 -7.41 -20.93 -28.12
N GLN A 186 -6.11 -21.13 -27.90
CA GLN A 186 -5.27 -20.21 -27.11
C GLN A 186 -5.42 -18.75 -27.55
N LEU A 187 -5.39 -18.48 -28.86
CA LEU A 187 -5.59 -17.13 -29.39
C LEU A 187 -6.96 -16.54 -29.04
N GLN A 188 -8.03 -17.34 -29.08
CA GLN A 188 -9.38 -16.89 -28.72
C GLN A 188 -9.49 -16.56 -27.23
N ARG A 189 -8.80 -17.33 -26.37
CA ARG A 189 -8.73 -17.04 -24.93
C ARG A 189 -8.03 -15.70 -24.68
N TRP A 190 -6.89 -15.46 -25.32
CA TRP A 190 -6.18 -14.17 -25.23
C TRP A 190 -7.03 -13.00 -25.75
N LEU A 191 -7.75 -13.18 -26.86
CA LEU A 191 -8.64 -12.16 -27.42
C LEU A 191 -9.93 -11.94 -26.60
N SER A 192 -10.30 -12.90 -25.75
CA SER A 192 -11.48 -12.79 -24.88
C SER A 192 -11.27 -11.89 -23.66
N LEU A 193 -10.02 -11.55 -23.35
CA LEU A 193 -9.70 -10.64 -22.27
C LEU A 193 -10.13 -9.21 -22.61
N ASP A 194 -10.60 -8.50 -21.58
CA ASP A 194 -10.91 -7.08 -21.66
C ASP A 194 -9.64 -6.24 -21.59
N TRP A 195 -8.91 -6.21 -22.71
CA TRP A 195 -7.70 -5.40 -22.90
C TRP A 195 -7.98 -3.91 -22.86
N ILE A 196 -9.15 -3.49 -23.34
CA ILE A 196 -9.56 -2.09 -23.37
C ILE A 196 -9.80 -1.61 -21.94
N GLY A 197 -10.57 -2.36 -21.14
CA GLY A 197 -10.79 -2.08 -19.73
C GLY A 197 -9.48 -2.07 -18.93
N ALA A 198 -8.58 -3.02 -19.18
CA ALA A 198 -7.26 -3.04 -18.54
C ALA A 198 -6.40 -1.81 -18.90
N PHE A 199 -6.33 -1.44 -20.18
CA PHE A 199 -5.57 -0.26 -20.62
C PHE A 199 -6.16 1.04 -20.07
N LEU A 200 -7.49 1.18 -20.09
CA LEU A 200 -8.20 2.32 -19.52
C LEU A 200 -7.96 2.42 -18.01
N SER A 201 -8.01 1.30 -17.28
CA SER A 201 -7.74 1.26 -15.84
C SER A 201 -6.31 1.69 -15.51
N ILE A 202 -5.31 1.11 -16.18
CA ILE A 202 -3.89 1.49 -15.99
C ILE A 202 -3.69 2.97 -16.34
N GLY A 203 -4.19 3.42 -17.50
CA GLY A 203 -4.08 4.80 -17.94
C GLY A 203 -4.73 5.79 -16.97
N MET A 204 -5.92 5.45 -16.45
CA MET A 204 -6.64 6.23 -15.45
C MET A 204 -5.81 6.36 -14.16
N VAL A 205 -5.30 5.25 -13.64
CA VAL A 205 -4.49 5.24 -12.41
C VAL A 205 -3.20 6.05 -12.58
N VAL A 206 -2.52 5.92 -13.73
CA VAL A 206 -1.34 6.73 -14.07
C VAL A 206 -1.69 8.22 -14.15
N CYS A 207 -2.73 8.59 -14.89
CA CYS A 207 -3.13 9.99 -15.05
C CYS A 207 -3.67 10.62 -13.76
N LEU A 208 -4.09 9.82 -12.78
CA LEU A 208 -4.49 10.31 -11.47
C LEU A 208 -3.28 10.65 -10.59
N ILE A 209 -2.30 9.76 -10.53
CA ILE A 209 -1.17 9.84 -9.57
C ILE A 209 -0.05 10.75 -10.07
N LEU A 210 0.19 10.75 -11.38
CA LEU A 210 1.29 11.48 -12.00
C LEU A 210 1.20 13.01 -11.81
N PRO A 211 0.04 13.70 -11.99
CA PRO A 211 -0.07 15.12 -11.67
C PRO A 211 -0.02 15.40 -10.16
N LEU A 212 -0.46 14.47 -9.29
CA LEU A 212 -0.32 14.60 -7.84
C LEU A 212 1.14 14.57 -7.39
N GLN A 213 2.00 13.86 -8.11
CA GLN A 213 3.44 13.82 -7.84
C GLN A 213 4.21 15.01 -8.42
N TRP A 214 3.73 15.58 -9.53
CA TRP A 214 4.37 16.76 -10.11
C TRP A 214 3.96 18.05 -9.42
N GLY A 215 2.66 18.21 -9.16
CA GLY A 215 2.07 19.42 -8.63
C GLY A 215 2.65 19.78 -7.27
N GLY A 216 3.18 21.00 -7.14
CA GLY A 216 3.76 21.50 -5.89
C GLY A 216 5.11 20.89 -5.53
N ASN A 217 5.72 20.09 -6.41
CA ASN A 217 7.07 19.55 -6.21
C ASN A 217 7.98 19.94 -7.39
N SER A 218 7.85 19.24 -8.53
CA SER A 218 8.64 19.55 -9.74
C SER A 218 7.97 20.60 -10.64
N LYS A 219 6.65 20.76 -10.54
CA LYS A 219 5.86 21.70 -11.34
C LYS A 219 4.86 22.46 -10.48
N PRO A 220 4.60 23.75 -10.75
CA PRO A 220 3.49 24.46 -10.14
C PRO A 220 2.16 23.76 -10.44
N TRP A 221 1.19 23.86 -9.54
CA TRP A 221 -0.15 23.29 -9.75
C TRP A 221 -0.88 23.86 -10.98
N ASN A 222 -0.56 25.10 -11.37
CA ASN A 222 -1.11 25.76 -12.56
C ASN A 222 -0.33 25.45 -13.85
N ASP A 223 0.63 24.51 -13.81
CA ASP A 223 1.34 24.08 -15.01
C ASP A 223 0.38 23.39 -15.99
N PRO A 224 0.41 23.75 -17.29
CA PRO A 224 -0.46 23.15 -18.29
C PRO A 224 -0.40 21.62 -18.33
N ALA A 225 0.75 21.00 -18.08
CA ALA A 225 0.88 19.55 -18.08
C ALA A 225 0.17 18.90 -16.87
N VAL A 226 0.19 19.54 -15.70
CA VAL A 226 -0.52 19.06 -14.50
C VAL A 226 -2.02 19.08 -14.74
N ILE A 227 -2.54 20.22 -15.21
CA ILE A 227 -3.97 20.39 -15.52
C ILE A 227 -4.40 19.45 -16.64
N ALA A 228 -3.64 19.38 -17.74
CA ALA A 228 -3.95 18.51 -18.87
C ALA A 228 -4.02 17.04 -18.44
N THR A 229 -3.11 16.59 -17.57
CA THR A 229 -3.11 15.20 -17.10
C THR A 229 -4.33 14.91 -16.21
N PHE A 230 -4.76 15.84 -15.36
CA PHE A 230 -6.03 15.71 -14.62
C PHE A 230 -7.26 15.69 -15.55
N CYS A 231 -7.27 16.51 -16.60
CA CYS A 231 -8.33 16.46 -17.61
C CYS A 231 -8.35 15.12 -18.35
N VAL A 232 -7.19 14.57 -18.70
CA VAL A 232 -7.06 13.23 -19.30
C VAL A 232 -7.54 12.15 -18.34
N PHE A 233 -7.22 12.24 -17.04
CA PHE A 233 -7.79 11.35 -16.02
C PHE A 233 -9.32 11.40 -16.01
N GLY A 234 -9.92 12.60 -15.98
CA GLY A 234 -11.37 12.77 -16.01
C GLY A 234 -12.00 12.16 -17.27
N ALA A 235 -11.39 12.38 -18.43
CA ALA A 235 -11.83 11.78 -19.69
C ALA A 235 -11.71 10.24 -19.68
N LEU A 236 -10.58 9.70 -19.22
CA LEU A 236 -10.35 8.26 -19.11
C LEU A 236 -11.30 7.60 -18.12
N LEU A 237 -11.62 8.26 -16.99
CA LEU A 237 -12.60 7.78 -16.03
C LEU A 237 -14.00 7.68 -16.67
N ILE A 238 -14.43 8.70 -17.42
CA ILE A 238 -15.72 8.68 -18.13
C ILE A 238 -15.73 7.54 -19.15
N VAL A 239 -14.67 7.42 -19.96
CA VAL A 239 -14.57 6.36 -20.98
C VAL A 239 -14.53 4.98 -20.32
N PHE A 240 -13.82 4.83 -19.20
CA PHE A 240 -13.77 3.59 -18.42
C PHE A 240 -15.15 3.21 -17.89
N VAL A 241 -15.88 4.15 -17.26
CA VAL A 241 -17.24 3.87 -16.77
C VAL A 241 -18.19 3.50 -17.91
N LEU A 242 -18.13 4.19 -19.05
CA LEU A 242 -18.94 3.87 -20.23
C LEU A 242 -18.59 2.50 -20.81
N TRP A 243 -17.30 2.15 -20.83
CA TRP A 243 -16.80 0.85 -21.26
C TRP A 243 -17.29 -0.27 -20.34
N GLU A 244 -17.12 -0.11 -19.04
CA GLU A 244 -17.58 -1.06 -18.03
C GLU A 244 -19.10 -1.24 -18.07
N TRP A 245 -19.86 -0.15 -18.29
CA TRP A 245 -21.30 -0.21 -18.51
C TRP A 245 -21.67 -1.02 -19.75
N ARG A 246 -20.95 -0.83 -20.86
CA ARG A 246 -21.16 -1.56 -22.11
C ARG A 246 -20.81 -3.04 -21.98
N MET A 247 -19.75 -3.38 -21.23
CA MET A 247 -19.30 -4.76 -21.01
C MET A 247 -20.21 -5.54 -20.04
N GLY A 248 -20.93 -4.82 -19.16
CA GLY A 248 -21.95 -5.41 -18.29
C GLY A 248 -21.38 -6.47 -17.33
N PRO A 249 -21.92 -7.70 -17.27
CA PRO A 249 -21.41 -8.74 -16.36
C PRO A 249 -20.01 -9.25 -16.67
N ARG A 250 -19.49 -9.03 -17.89
CA ARG A 250 -18.13 -9.43 -18.30
C ARG A 250 -17.08 -8.36 -18.01
N ALA A 251 -17.52 -7.22 -17.51
CA ALA A 251 -16.66 -6.09 -17.25
C ALA A 251 -15.68 -6.40 -16.11
N LEU A 252 -14.52 -5.76 -16.15
CA LEU A 252 -13.45 -5.97 -15.18
C LEU A 252 -13.83 -5.40 -13.80
N MET A 253 -14.66 -4.37 -13.77
CA MET A 253 -15.29 -3.73 -12.61
C MET A 253 -16.82 -3.63 -12.83
N PRO A 254 -17.60 -4.70 -12.57
CA PRO A 254 -19.04 -4.68 -12.81
C PRO A 254 -19.74 -3.58 -12.01
N LEU A 255 -20.26 -2.56 -12.70
CA LEU A 255 -20.84 -1.37 -12.05
C LEU A 255 -22.05 -1.67 -11.16
N GLN A 256 -22.71 -2.82 -11.39
CA GLN A 256 -23.80 -3.32 -10.54
C GLN A 256 -23.39 -3.49 -9.07
N MET A 257 -22.11 -3.72 -8.80
CA MET A 257 -21.59 -3.88 -7.43
C MET A 257 -21.70 -2.60 -6.61
N PHE A 258 -21.61 -1.42 -7.25
CA PHE A 258 -21.80 -0.13 -6.58
C PHE A 258 -23.26 0.14 -6.19
N ARG A 259 -24.23 -0.68 -6.64
CA ARG A 259 -25.61 -0.63 -6.11
C ARG A 259 -25.70 -1.15 -4.67
N ARG A 260 -24.74 -1.96 -4.23
CA ARG A 260 -24.68 -2.49 -2.86
C ARG A 260 -23.97 -1.46 -1.97
N ARG A 261 -24.70 -0.82 -1.05
CA ARG A 261 -24.14 0.17 -0.11
C ARG A 261 -22.93 -0.36 0.68
N THR A 262 -22.93 -1.64 1.05
CA THR A 262 -21.82 -2.29 1.75
C THR A 262 -20.55 -2.33 0.91
N GLN A 263 -20.67 -2.59 -0.40
CA GLN A 263 -19.52 -2.56 -1.31
C GLN A 263 -18.91 -1.17 -1.36
N VAL A 264 -19.75 -0.12 -1.52
CA VAL A 264 -19.29 1.27 -1.59
C VAL A 264 -18.60 1.69 -0.29
N GLY A 265 -19.23 1.43 0.86
CA GLY A 265 -18.67 1.74 2.17
C GLY A 265 -17.34 1.05 2.43
N ALA A 266 -17.24 -0.25 2.13
CA ALA A 266 -16.01 -1.03 2.30
C ALA A 266 -14.87 -0.53 1.40
N CYS A 267 -15.16 -0.15 0.15
CA CYS A 267 -14.16 0.39 -0.76
C CYS A 267 -13.63 1.75 -0.30
N LEU A 268 -14.53 2.64 0.14
CA LEU A 268 -14.17 3.96 0.66
C LEU A 268 -13.36 3.85 1.95
N GLU A 269 -13.77 3.02 2.90
CA GLU A 269 -13.03 2.83 4.15
C GLU A 269 -11.65 2.23 3.90
N ALA A 270 -11.54 1.20 3.05
CA ALA A 270 -10.26 0.60 2.70
C ALA A 270 -9.30 1.61 2.05
N PHE A 271 -9.83 2.53 1.24
CA PHE A 271 -9.07 3.64 0.66
C PHE A 271 -8.49 4.54 1.76
N TRP A 272 -9.32 5.04 2.69
CA TRP A 272 -8.87 5.97 3.74
C TRP A 272 -7.91 5.32 4.73
N ILE A 273 -8.14 4.07 5.10
CA ILE A 273 -7.25 3.34 6.02
C ILE A 273 -5.89 3.09 5.39
N MET A 274 -5.83 2.71 4.11
CA MET A 274 -4.55 2.49 3.43
C MET A 274 -3.78 3.79 3.18
N LEU A 275 -4.50 4.88 2.92
CA LEU A 275 -3.93 6.23 2.87
C LEU A 275 -3.17 6.53 4.18
N CYS A 276 -3.82 6.34 5.33
CA CYS A 276 -3.22 6.54 6.63
C CYS A 276 -2.03 5.60 6.90
N MET A 277 -2.16 4.31 6.51
CA MET A 277 -1.14 3.28 6.70
C MET A 277 0.17 3.64 5.99
N LEU A 278 0.10 3.94 4.69
CA LEU A 278 1.30 4.26 3.91
C LEU A 278 1.88 5.62 4.30
N LEU A 279 1.04 6.60 4.62
CA LEU A 279 1.50 7.88 5.16
C LEU A 279 2.32 7.68 6.44
N ALA A 280 1.80 6.93 7.41
CA ALA A 280 2.52 6.64 8.66
C ALA A 280 3.85 5.92 8.40
N THR A 281 3.79 4.88 7.56
CA THR A 281 4.90 3.96 7.31
C THR A 281 6.12 4.67 6.71
N TYR A 282 5.91 5.70 5.89
CA TYR A 282 6.98 6.44 5.22
C TYR A 282 7.42 7.70 5.97
N TYR A 283 6.50 8.39 6.67
CA TYR A 283 6.81 9.68 7.31
C TYR A 283 7.21 9.57 8.79
N LEU A 284 6.82 8.51 9.50
CA LEU A 284 7.31 8.28 10.87
C LEU A 284 8.84 8.05 10.91
N PRO A 285 9.44 7.18 10.07
CA PRO A 285 10.90 7.04 10.05
C PRO A 285 11.59 8.36 9.69
N LEU A 286 11.02 9.13 8.76
CA LEU A 286 11.54 10.43 8.36
C LEU A 286 11.58 11.41 9.53
N LEU A 287 10.55 11.43 10.40
CA LEU A 287 10.54 12.22 11.63
C LEU A 287 11.72 11.87 12.54
N TYR A 288 11.93 10.58 12.79
CA TYR A 288 13.01 10.11 13.68
C TYR A 288 14.39 10.41 13.10
N GLN A 289 14.57 10.19 11.78
CA GLN A 289 15.82 10.51 11.11
C GLN A 289 16.09 12.03 11.07
N ALA A 290 15.04 12.85 10.93
CA ALA A 290 15.17 14.30 11.08
C ALA A 290 15.65 14.69 12.48
N LYS A 291 15.16 14.00 13.53
CA LYS A 291 15.65 14.16 14.92
C LYS A 291 17.05 13.59 15.18
N GLY A 292 17.76 13.14 14.13
CA GLY A 292 19.14 12.65 14.22
C GLY A 292 19.29 11.17 14.55
N HIS A 293 18.19 10.40 14.58
CA HIS A 293 18.28 8.95 14.74
C HIS A 293 18.83 8.31 13.45
N SER A 294 19.58 7.22 13.58
CA SER A 294 20.07 6.47 12.41
C SER A 294 18.91 5.74 11.70
N ALA A 295 19.14 5.19 10.50
CA ALA A 295 18.11 4.44 9.79
C ALA A 295 17.67 3.21 10.60
N THR A 296 18.61 2.50 11.23
CA THR A 296 18.36 1.37 12.14
C THR A 296 17.52 1.80 13.33
N GLN A 297 17.90 2.88 14.01
CA GLN A 297 17.17 3.36 15.18
C GLN A 297 15.75 3.79 14.79
N SER A 298 15.59 4.53 13.69
CA SER A 298 14.25 4.92 13.19
C SER A 298 13.37 3.71 12.85
N GLY A 299 13.95 2.61 12.35
CA GLY A 299 13.24 1.36 12.14
C GLY A 299 12.77 0.70 13.44
N ILE A 300 13.56 0.81 14.52
CA ILE A 300 13.18 0.38 15.87
C ILE A 300 12.09 1.29 16.44
N ASP A 301 12.19 2.60 16.23
CA ASP A 301 11.28 3.58 16.82
C ASP A 301 9.85 3.52 16.24
N ILE A 302 9.68 2.93 15.05
CA ILE A 302 8.35 2.70 14.43
C ILE A 302 7.74 1.33 14.76
N LEU A 303 8.44 0.49 15.52
CA LEU A 303 7.90 -0.79 15.98
C LEU A 303 6.58 -0.65 16.76
N PRO A 304 6.37 0.35 17.64
CA PRO A 304 5.09 0.51 18.33
C PRO A 304 3.91 0.65 17.36
N PHE A 305 4.06 1.44 16.30
CA PHE A 305 3.07 1.58 15.24
C PHE A 305 2.79 0.24 14.53
N MET A 306 3.85 -0.45 14.11
CA MET A 306 3.72 -1.73 13.38
C MET A 306 3.08 -2.82 14.25
N LEU A 307 3.57 -2.99 15.48
CA LEU A 307 3.04 -3.99 16.42
C LEU A 307 1.59 -3.69 16.81
N ALA A 308 1.23 -2.43 17.06
CA ALA A 308 -0.15 -2.06 17.35
C ALA A 308 -1.08 -2.37 16.18
N THR A 309 -0.63 -2.13 14.94
CA THR A 309 -1.37 -2.49 13.72
C THR A 309 -1.61 -4.00 13.65
N VAL A 310 -0.58 -4.81 13.88
CA VAL A 310 -0.69 -6.28 13.84
C VAL A 310 -1.58 -6.82 14.95
N ILE A 311 -1.35 -6.39 16.19
CA ILE A 311 -2.09 -6.85 17.38
C ILE A 311 -3.56 -6.45 17.26
N SER A 312 -3.85 -5.24 16.81
CA SER A 312 -5.23 -4.77 16.63
C SER A 312 -5.95 -5.51 15.50
N ALA A 313 -5.27 -5.78 14.38
CA ALA A 313 -5.83 -6.58 13.28
C ALA A 313 -6.19 -8.01 13.73
N ALA A 314 -5.29 -8.65 14.47
CA ALA A 314 -5.53 -9.99 15.03
C ALA A 314 -6.63 -9.97 16.09
N GLY A 315 -6.62 -8.97 16.98
CA GLY A 315 -7.59 -8.80 18.04
C GLY A 315 -9.00 -8.56 17.51
N SER A 316 -9.18 -7.62 16.57
CA SER A 316 -10.48 -7.35 15.95
C SER A 316 -10.99 -8.59 15.21
N GLY A 317 -10.14 -9.25 14.42
CA GLY A 317 -10.49 -10.50 13.72
C GLY A 317 -10.94 -11.61 14.67
N GLY A 318 -10.22 -11.81 15.79
CA GLY A 318 -10.56 -12.79 16.82
C GLY A 318 -11.90 -12.48 17.51
N ILE A 319 -12.14 -11.21 17.87
CA ILE A 319 -13.41 -10.81 18.49
C ILE A 319 -14.57 -10.95 17.50
N ILE A 320 -14.37 -10.60 16.23
CA ILE A 320 -15.38 -10.77 15.18
C ILE A 320 -15.69 -12.25 14.98
N ASN A 321 -14.69 -13.14 15.01
CA ASN A 321 -14.91 -14.58 14.95
C ASN A 321 -15.76 -15.08 16.13
N ALA A 322 -15.43 -14.64 17.35
CA ALA A 322 -16.13 -15.02 18.57
C ALA A 322 -17.56 -14.45 18.66
N THR A 323 -17.78 -13.22 18.19
CA THR A 323 -19.06 -12.50 18.36
C THR A 323 -19.96 -12.52 17.12
N GLY A 324 -19.38 -12.71 15.93
CA GLY A 324 -20.04 -12.55 14.63
C GLY A 324 -20.26 -11.09 14.20
N ARG A 325 -19.84 -10.09 15.00
CA ARG A 325 -20.18 -8.67 14.81
C ARG A 325 -18.98 -7.85 14.33
N TYR A 326 -18.91 -7.56 13.03
CA TYR A 326 -17.82 -6.76 12.44
C TYR A 326 -18.09 -5.24 12.46
N TRP A 327 -19.35 -4.81 12.39
CA TRP A 327 -19.70 -3.40 12.19
C TRP A 327 -19.18 -2.45 13.29
N PRO A 328 -19.21 -2.80 14.59
CA PRO A 328 -18.67 -1.92 15.63
C PRO A 328 -17.19 -1.58 15.44
N PHE A 329 -16.38 -2.51 14.93
CA PHE A 329 -14.96 -2.30 14.69
C PHE A 329 -14.73 -1.40 13.48
N ILE A 330 -15.44 -1.67 12.38
CA ILE A 330 -15.46 -0.85 11.16
C ILE A 330 -15.83 0.61 11.50
N PHE A 331 -16.78 0.84 12.40
CA PHE A 331 -17.16 2.20 12.79
C PHE A 331 -16.18 2.86 13.76
N THR A 332 -15.69 2.16 14.79
CA THR A 332 -14.96 2.79 15.90
C THR A 332 -13.45 2.94 15.67
N LEU A 333 -12.83 2.02 14.95
CA LEU A 333 -11.37 2.00 14.78
C LEU A 333 -10.82 3.06 13.80
N PRO A 334 -11.54 3.49 12.76
CA PRO A 334 -11.12 4.66 11.98
C PRO A 334 -11.16 5.97 12.79
N LEU A 335 -12.06 6.09 13.80
CA LEU A 335 -12.01 7.22 14.74
C LEU A 335 -10.74 7.19 15.59
N LEU A 336 -10.33 6.01 16.04
CA LEU A 336 -9.08 5.84 16.77
C LEU A 336 -7.87 6.26 15.92
N THR A 337 -7.92 5.95 14.62
CA THR A 337 -6.94 6.42 13.61
C THR A 337 -6.93 7.96 13.55
N ALA A 338 -8.09 8.61 13.48
CA ALA A 338 -8.17 10.08 13.47
C ALA A 338 -7.61 10.70 14.75
N VAL A 339 -7.88 10.10 15.92
CA VAL A 339 -7.33 10.56 17.21
C VAL A 339 -5.80 10.41 17.23
N GLY A 340 -5.27 9.26 16.81
CA GLY A 340 -3.83 9.03 16.72
C GLY A 340 -3.13 10.02 15.79
N ALA A 341 -3.70 10.27 14.61
CA ALA A 341 -3.20 11.28 13.67
C ALA A 341 -3.24 12.70 14.27
N GLY A 342 -4.32 13.06 14.95
CA GLY A 342 -4.46 14.36 15.61
C GLY A 342 -3.46 14.57 16.75
N LEU A 343 -3.12 13.50 17.48
CA LEU A 343 -2.07 13.54 18.50
C LEU A 343 -0.68 13.68 17.87
N LEU A 344 -0.39 12.97 16.77
CA LEU A 344 0.86 13.13 16.02
C LEU A 344 1.01 14.55 15.43
N PHE A 345 -0.09 15.24 15.10
CA PHE A 345 -0.06 16.65 14.69
C PHE A 345 0.39 17.61 15.81
N THR A 346 0.27 17.22 17.09
CA THR A 346 0.63 18.08 18.22
C THR A 346 2.09 17.97 18.64
N ILE A 347 2.93 17.28 17.85
CA ILE A 347 4.33 17.03 18.18
C ILE A 347 5.17 18.32 18.03
N ASP A 348 6.21 18.42 18.84
CA ASP A 348 7.26 19.42 18.75
C ASP A 348 8.65 18.76 18.84
N SER A 349 9.72 19.54 18.69
CA SER A 349 11.09 19.04 18.83
C SER A 349 11.38 18.47 20.22
N SER A 350 10.72 18.98 21.27
CA SER A 350 10.89 18.56 22.67
C SER A 350 10.07 17.34 23.10
N THR A 351 9.17 16.86 22.25
CA THR A 351 8.23 15.80 22.59
C THR A 351 8.98 14.51 22.92
N SER A 352 8.73 13.99 24.11
CA SER A 352 9.42 12.78 24.59
C SER A 352 9.06 11.54 23.78
N ASN A 353 10.02 10.62 23.64
CA ASN A 353 9.81 9.35 22.93
C ASN A 353 8.63 8.54 23.49
N ALA A 354 8.39 8.60 24.80
CA ALA A 354 7.25 7.92 25.43
C ALA A 354 5.90 8.43 24.91
N LYS A 355 5.75 9.75 24.69
CA LYS A 355 4.53 10.32 24.10
C LYS A 355 4.37 9.87 22.64
N LEU A 356 5.45 9.90 21.87
CA LEU A 356 5.44 9.43 20.47
C LEU A 356 5.01 7.96 20.36
N ILE A 357 5.55 7.09 21.22
CA ILE A 357 5.17 5.67 21.30
C ILE A 357 3.66 5.53 21.55
N GLY A 358 3.12 6.29 22.51
CA GLY A 358 1.68 6.26 22.81
C GLY A 358 0.82 6.68 21.61
N PHE A 359 1.21 7.75 20.90
CA PHE A 359 0.48 8.25 19.73
C PHE A 359 0.53 7.24 18.56
N GLN A 360 1.71 6.64 18.34
CA GLN A 360 1.89 5.59 17.34
C GLN A 360 1.02 4.36 17.61
N ILE A 361 0.90 3.94 18.88
CA ILE A 361 0.07 2.79 19.26
C ILE A 361 -1.40 3.06 18.94
N LEU A 362 -1.91 4.24 19.29
CA LEU A 362 -3.30 4.61 18.98
C LEU A 362 -3.54 4.64 17.47
N TYR A 363 -2.62 5.26 16.73
CA TYR A 363 -2.73 5.37 15.28
C TYR A 363 -2.68 4.00 14.58
N GLY A 364 -1.69 3.17 14.92
CA GLY A 364 -1.53 1.82 14.38
C GLY A 364 -2.69 0.90 14.77
N ALA A 365 -3.15 0.96 16.01
CA ALA A 365 -4.28 0.15 16.47
C ALA A 365 -5.57 0.46 15.70
N GLY A 366 -5.84 1.74 15.41
CA GLY A 366 -6.99 2.12 14.58
C GLY A 366 -6.89 1.56 13.17
N ILE A 367 -5.74 1.72 12.51
CA ILE A 367 -5.52 1.26 11.13
C ILE A 367 -5.63 -0.26 11.03
N GLY A 368 -4.87 -0.99 11.85
CA GLY A 368 -4.77 -2.43 11.75
C GLY A 368 -6.09 -3.13 12.03
N GLY A 369 -6.80 -2.69 13.06
CA GLY A 369 -8.06 -3.32 13.42
C GLY A 369 -9.18 -3.05 12.42
N SER A 370 -9.11 -2.01 11.59
CA SER A 370 -10.07 -1.74 10.49
C SER A 370 -9.73 -2.47 9.19
N MET A 371 -8.44 -2.67 8.89
CA MET A 371 -7.95 -3.03 7.55
C MET A 371 -8.58 -4.30 6.95
N GLN A 372 -8.78 -5.34 7.76
CA GLN A 372 -9.33 -6.62 7.29
C GLN A 372 -10.86 -6.72 7.37
N ASN A 373 -11.49 -5.84 8.15
CA ASN A 373 -12.93 -5.95 8.42
C ASN A 373 -13.78 -5.55 7.22
N THR A 374 -13.29 -4.65 6.37
CA THR A 374 -13.95 -4.24 5.13
C THR A 374 -14.10 -5.42 4.16
N ILE A 375 -13.11 -6.30 4.09
CA ILE A 375 -13.16 -7.54 3.30
C ILE A 375 -14.20 -8.50 3.87
N ILE A 376 -14.25 -8.67 5.19
CA ILE A 376 -15.26 -9.49 5.87
C ILE A 376 -16.68 -8.96 5.58
N ALA A 377 -16.89 -7.65 5.63
CA ALA A 377 -18.18 -7.03 5.34
C ALA A 377 -18.64 -7.30 3.90
N VAL A 378 -17.72 -7.25 2.92
CA VAL A 378 -18.02 -7.58 1.53
C VAL A 378 -18.34 -9.06 1.35
N GLN A 379 -17.57 -9.95 1.98
CA GLN A 379 -17.85 -11.39 1.96
C GLN A 379 -19.25 -11.69 2.55
N ALA A 380 -19.63 -11.00 3.62
CA ALA A 380 -20.95 -11.11 4.22
C ALA A 380 -22.07 -10.58 3.31
N GLU A 381 -21.85 -9.49 2.56
CA GLU A 381 -22.87 -8.95 1.63
C GLU A 381 -23.17 -9.93 0.49
N TYR A 382 -22.17 -10.66 0.00
CA TYR A 382 -22.30 -11.61 -1.12
C TYR A 382 -22.41 -13.07 -0.68
N HIS A 383 -22.75 -13.37 0.58
CA HIS A 383 -22.89 -14.76 1.05
C HIS A 383 -23.88 -15.58 0.20
N ALA A 384 -24.96 -14.97 -0.29
CA ALA A 384 -25.94 -15.61 -1.17
C ALA A 384 -25.52 -15.64 -2.66
N GLU A 385 -24.45 -14.93 -3.01
CA GLU A 385 -23.94 -14.76 -4.38
C GLU A 385 -22.43 -15.07 -4.41
N GLU A 386 -22.01 -16.25 -3.95
CA GLU A 386 -20.59 -16.59 -3.70
C GLU A 386 -19.65 -16.31 -4.88
N ARG A 387 -20.15 -16.43 -6.13
CA ARG A 387 -19.41 -16.09 -7.35
C ARG A 387 -18.93 -14.63 -7.41
N MET A 388 -19.61 -13.72 -6.71
CA MET A 388 -19.29 -12.29 -6.65
C MET A 388 -18.26 -11.96 -5.57
N ILE A 389 -18.01 -12.85 -4.60
CA ILE A 389 -17.07 -12.61 -3.49
C ILE A 389 -15.65 -12.28 -3.98
N PRO A 390 -15.05 -13.02 -4.95
CA PRO A 390 -13.72 -12.69 -5.46
C PRO A 390 -13.66 -11.32 -6.12
N GLN A 391 -14.68 -10.95 -6.89
CA GLN A 391 -14.77 -9.64 -7.54
C GLN A 391 -14.90 -8.52 -6.50
N GLY A 392 -15.74 -8.71 -5.47
CA GLY A 392 -15.96 -7.73 -4.41
C GLY A 392 -14.72 -7.50 -3.56
N THR A 393 -14.01 -8.57 -3.24
CA THR A 393 -12.75 -8.51 -2.48
C THR A 393 -11.65 -7.84 -3.32
N SER A 394 -11.56 -8.16 -4.61
CA SER A 394 -10.59 -7.54 -5.52
C SER A 394 -10.84 -6.03 -5.68
N MET A 395 -12.10 -5.61 -5.67
CA MET A 395 -12.50 -4.20 -5.68
C MET A 395 -11.98 -3.45 -4.46
N VAL A 396 -12.17 -4.03 -3.27
CA VAL A 396 -11.69 -3.45 -2.00
C VAL A 396 -10.17 -3.33 -2.02
N ASN A 397 -9.46 -4.38 -2.45
CA ASN A 397 -8.00 -4.35 -2.57
C ASN A 397 -7.51 -3.30 -3.60
N PHE A 398 -8.22 -3.16 -4.72
CA PHE A 398 -7.91 -2.15 -5.72
C PHE A 398 -8.04 -0.73 -5.12
N THR A 399 -9.18 -0.41 -4.49
CA THR A 399 -9.37 0.93 -3.88
C THR A 399 -8.44 1.16 -2.70
N GLN A 400 -8.11 0.11 -1.94
CA GLN A 400 -7.09 0.14 -0.89
C GLN A 400 -5.75 0.59 -1.45
N LEU A 401 -5.24 -0.06 -2.51
CA LEU A 401 -3.96 0.31 -3.13
C LEU A 401 -3.99 1.75 -3.67
N ILE A 402 -5.06 2.16 -4.34
CA ILE A 402 -5.22 3.55 -4.84
C ILE A 402 -5.16 4.56 -3.68
N GLY A 403 -5.86 4.28 -2.57
CA GLY A 403 -5.83 5.12 -1.37
C GLY A 403 -4.42 5.27 -0.80
N GLY A 404 -3.67 4.18 -0.75
CA GLY A 404 -2.26 4.19 -0.36
C GLY A 404 -1.41 5.10 -1.27
N VAL A 405 -1.50 4.95 -2.60
CA VAL A 405 -0.65 5.72 -3.52
C VAL A 405 -0.97 7.21 -3.47
N ILE A 406 -2.25 7.54 -3.43
CA ILE A 406 -2.71 8.93 -3.27
C ILE A 406 -2.23 9.48 -1.93
N GLY A 407 -2.28 8.67 -0.85
CA GLY A 407 -1.78 9.05 0.46
C GLY A 407 -0.32 9.46 0.47
N ILE A 408 0.56 8.62 -0.08
CA ILE A 408 1.98 8.96 -0.21
C ILE A 408 2.18 10.22 -1.07
N SER A 409 1.43 10.35 -2.17
CA SER A 409 1.57 11.49 -3.08
C SER A 409 1.15 12.81 -2.42
N ILE A 410 0.00 12.82 -1.74
CA ILE A 410 -0.48 14.01 -0.99
C ILE A 410 0.51 14.33 0.14
N ALA A 411 0.93 13.33 0.92
CA ALA A 411 1.88 13.52 2.01
C ALA A 411 3.21 14.12 1.52
N GLY A 412 3.74 13.61 0.41
CA GLY A 412 4.96 14.11 -0.21
C GLY A 412 4.85 15.55 -0.67
N THR A 413 3.77 15.86 -1.37
CA THR A 413 3.54 17.22 -1.86
C THR A 413 3.31 18.20 -0.72
N VAL A 414 2.55 17.83 0.31
CA VAL A 414 2.35 18.68 1.50
C VAL A 414 3.67 18.89 2.23
N PHE A 415 4.45 17.82 2.46
CA PHE A 415 5.75 17.91 3.11
C PHE A 415 6.72 18.81 2.35
N ALA A 416 6.87 18.63 1.04
CA ALA A 416 7.79 19.40 0.20
C ALA A 416 7.44 20.90 0.20
N ASN A 417 6.16 21.24 0.05
CA ASN A 417 5.70 22.63 0.07
C ASN A 417 5.91 23.28 1.45
N GLN A 418 5.60 22.55 2.52
CA GLN A 418 5.71 23.08 3.87
C GLN A 418 7.16 23.19 4.33
N LEU A 419 8.02 22.21 4.03
CA LEU A 419 9.42 22.22 4.46
C LEU A 419 10.14 23.51 4.03
N GLY A 420 9.92 23.97 2.80
CA GLY A 420 10.50 25.24 2.33
C GLY A 420 10.04 26.45 3.14
N SER A 421 8.73 26.53 3.44
CA SER A 421 8.17 27.62 4.25
C SER A 421 8.66 27.55 5.70
N GLN A 422 8.70 26.36 6.29
CA GLN A 422 9.11 26.16 7.67
C GLN A 422 10.62 26.43 7.86
N LEU A 423 11.47 26.04 6.92
CA LEU A 423 12.90 26.37 6.95
C LEU A 423 13.12 27.89 6.90
N ALA A 424 12.38 28.60 6.05
CA ALA A 424 12.46 30.06 5.99
C ALA A 424 12.01 30.75 7.29
N GLN A 425 11.05 30.15 8.01
CA GLN A 425 10.55 30.70 9.27
C GLN A 425 11.46 30.40 10.47
N TYR A 426 11.89 29.15 10.64
CA TYR A 426 12.62 28.71 11.82
C TYR A 426 14.14 28.83 11.65
N ALA A 427 14.65 28.80 10.42
CA ALA A 427 16.08 28.91 10.12
C ALA A 427 16.36 29.95 9.01
N PRO A 428 15.95 31.23 9.19
CA PRO A 428 16.01 32.26 8.15
C PRO A 428 17.43 32.65 7.72
N GLY A 429 18.45 32.32 8.52
CA GLY A 429 19.86 32.62 8.23
C GLY A 429 20.60 31.54 7.45
N LEU A 430 19.93 30.46 7.04
CA LEU A 430 20.58 29.40 6.25
C LEU A 430 20.89 29.88 4.84
N ASP A 431 22.06 29.50 4.36
CA ASP A 431 22.44 29.70 2.96
C ASP A 431 21.42 28.98 2.05
N PRO A 432 20.92 29.63 0.98
CA PRO A 432 20.01 29.01 0.02
C PRO A 432 20.49 27.66 -0.52
N SER A 433 21.82 27.46 -0.65
CA SER A 433 22.42 26.19 -1.04
C SER A 433 22.17 25.09 -0.01
N ILE A 434 22.33 25.39 1.29
CA ILE A 434 22.06 24.45 2.39
C ILE A 434 20.56 24.17 2.48
N VAL A 435 19.70 25.16 2.27
CA VAL A 435 18.24 24.96 2.23
C VAL A 435 17.87 23.99 1.12
N GLN A 436 18.51 24.08 -0.05
CA GLN A 436 18.29 23.14 -1.14
C GLN A 436 18.77 21.73 -0.78
N THR A 437 19.98 21.60 -0.20
CA THR A 437 20.49 20.30 0.25
C THR A 437 19.62 19.69 1.36
N LEU A 438 19.06 20.50 2.26
CA LEU A 438 18.12 20.04 3.28
C LEU A 438 16.79 19.61 2.68
N LYS A 439 16.33 20.22 1.59
CA LYS A 439 15.17 19.71 0.85
C LYS A 439 15.49 18.44 0.07
N GLU A 440 16.78 18.14 -0.16
CA GLU A 440 17.32 17.01 -0.92
C GLU A 440 17.83 15.83 -0.07
N SER A 441 18.12 16.03 1.22
CA SER A 441 18.49 14.97 2.16
C SER A 441 18.28 15.37 3.63
N VAL A 442 17.50 14.57 4.36
CA VAL A 442 17.31 14.73 5.82
C VAL A 442 18.58 14.41 6.62
N THR A 443 19.46 13.56 6.07
CA THR A 443 20.68 13.13 6.75
C THR A 443 21.72 14.26 6.90
N VAL A 444 21.56 15.33 6.11
CA VAL A 444 22.42 16.53 6.16
C VAL A 444 22.26 17.26 7.49
N VAL A 445 21.10 17.17 8.14
CA VAL A 445 20.86 17.79 9.46
C VAL A 445 21.94 17.39 10.46
N ALA A 446 22.33 16.11 10.50
CA ALA A 446 23.35 15.61 11.42
C ALA A 446 24.78 16.10 11.11
N THR A 447 25.02 16.62 9.90
CA THR A 447 26.33 17.14 9.48
C THR A 447 26.52 18.63 9.74
N LEU A 448 25.43 19.34 10.05
CA LEU A 448 25.46 20.78 10.31
C LEU A 448 25.92 21.09 11.74
N PRO A 449 26.43 22.31 12.00
CA PRO A 449 26.77 22.77 13.34
C PRO A 449 25.59 22.62 14.32
N LEU A 450 25.87 22.21 15.57
CA LEU A 450 24.84 21.89 16.58
C LEU A 450 23.86 23.04 16.84
N ASP A 451 24.32 24.28 16.73
CA ASP A 451 23.52 25.51 16.86
C ASP A 451 22.48 25.67 15.74
N GLN A 452 22.71 25.09 14.57
CA GLN A 452 21.79 25.13 13.42
C GLN A 452 20.84 23.94 13.39
N GLN A 453 21.18 22.81 14.03
CA GLN A 453 20.38 21.59 13.99
C GLN A 453 19.00 21.78 14.63
N GLY A 454 18.92 22.37 15.82
CA GLY A 454 17.65 22.54 16.56
C GLY A 454 16.55 23.24 15.73
N PRO A 455 16.82 24.43 15.17
CA PRO A 455 15.85 25.14 14.31
C PRO A 455 15.44 24.36 13.05
N ILE A 456 16.36 23.62 12.45
CA ILE A 456 16.08 22.79 11.26
C ILE A 456 15.19 21.60 11.64
N ILE A 457 15.48 20.93 12.77
CA ILE A 457 14.67 19.83 13.29
C ILE A 457 13.24 20.31 13.59
N GLU A 458 13.09 21.51 14.14
CA GLU A 458 11.78 22.12 14.37
C GLU A 458 11.06 22.38 13.04
N ALA A 459 11.74 22.93 12.02
CA ALA A 459 11.16 23.13 10.69
C ALA A 459 10.66 21.81 10.06
N TYR A 460 11.46 20.75 10.16
CA TYR A 460 11.10 19.41 9.71
C TYR A 460 9.89 18.85 10.46
N THR A 461 9.88 18.99 11.79
CA THR A 461 8.79 18.53 12.65
C THR A 461 7.49 19.26 12.27
N LYS A 462 7.53 20.58 12.13
CA LYS A 462 6.37 21.39 11.73
C LYS A 462 5.89 21.08 10.32
N ALA A 463 6.80 20.78 9.38
CA ALA A 463 6.40 20.32 8.05
C ALA A 463 5.68 18.97 8.09
N LEU A 464 6.11 18.07 8.97
CA LEU A 464 5.50 16.75 9.17
C LEU A 464 4.16 16.82 9.91
N ASP A 465 3.93 17.83 10.75
CA ASP A 465 2.61 18.06 11.37
C ASP A 465 1.52 18.14 10.28
N TYR A 466 1.76 18.92 9.22
CA TYR A 466 0.84 19.02 8.08
C TYR A 466 0.65 17.71 7.31
N VAL A 467 1.58 16.76 7.43
CA VAL A 467 1.40 15.42 6.87
C VAL A 467 0.49 14.60 7.79
N TYR A 468 0.75 14.60 9.09
CA TYR A 468 -0.05 13.82 10.05
C TYR A 468 -1.50 14.30 10.16
N ILE A 469 -1.76 15.61 10.02
CA ILE A 469 -3.13 16.14 10.08
C ILE A 469 -4.02 15.56 8.97
N ILE A 470 -3.47 15.10 7.84
CA ILE A 470 -4.23 14.44 6.75
C ILE A 470 -4.92 13.17 7.27
N GLY A 471 -4.32 12.48 8.25
CA GLY A 471 -4.90 11.29 8.86
C GLY A 471 -6.19 11.55 9.64
N VAL A 472 -6.41 12.78 10.12
CA VAL A 472 -7.62 13.17 10.86
C VAL A 472 -8.88 13.13 9.97
N PRO A 473 -8.99 13.93 8.88
CA PRO A 473 -10.14 13.84 7.99
C PRO A 473 -10.24 12.46 7.34
N ALA A 474 -9.13 11.78 7.04
CA ALA A 474 -9.16 10.42 6.51
C ALA A 474 -9.81 9.42 7.48
N GLY A 475 -9.46 9.44 8.77
CA GLY A 475 -10.08 8.58 9.77
C GLY A 475 -11.56 8.90 10.01
N VAL A 476 -11.94 10.18 9.97
CA VAL A 476 -13.35 10.61 10.04
C VAL A 476 -14.13 10.14 8.81
N LEU A 477 -13.59 10.31 7.60
CA LEU A 477 -14.22 9.85 6.36
C LEU A 477 -14.29 8.31 6.30
N GLY A 478 -13.29 7.61 6.83
CA GLY A 478 -13.33 6.16 7.03
C GLY A 478 -14.49 5.75 7.94
N THR A 479 -14.69 6.45 9.05
CA THR A 479 -15.82 6.23 9.96
C THR A 479 -17.16 6.50 9.30
N LEU A 480 -17.28 7.58 8.53
CA LEU A 480 -18.51 7.90 7.79
C LEU A 480 -18.80 6.84 6.72
N SER A 481 -17.76 6.25 6.12
CA SER A 481 -17.90 5.16 5.14
C SER A 481 -18.51 3.91 5.77
N ALA A 482 -18.25 3.65 7.06
CA ALA A 482 -18.86 2.56 7.83
C ALA A 482 -20.40 2.67 7.93
N LEU A 483 -20.97 3.88 7.85
CA LEU A 483 -22.42 4.08 7.87
C LEU A 483 -23.12 3.51 6.62
N LEU A 484 -22.38 3.35 5.51
CA LEU A 484 -22.89 2.71 4.30
C LEU A 484 -22.87 1.17 4.41
N ILE A 485 -22.06 0.63 5.33
CA ILE A 485 -21.91 -0.81 5.53
C ILE A 485 -23.09 -1.35 6.34
N ARG A 486 -23.75 -2.40 5.83
CA ARG A 486 -24.81 -3.08 6.57
C ARG A 486 -24.23 -3.73 7.82
N ASN A 487 -24.89 -3.52 8.96
CA ASN A 487 -24.58 -4.24 10.19
C ASN A 487 -25.24 -5.62 10.14
N MET A 488 -24.46 -6.64 9.76
CA MET A 488 -24.91 -8.03 9.69
C MET A 488 -24.15 -8.87 10.71
N ASN A 489 -24.82 -9.89 11.25
CA ASN A 489 -24.20 -10.86 12.14
C ASN A 489 -23.81 -12.12 11.35
N LEU A 490 -22.52 -12.41 11.29
CA LEU A 490 -21.98 -13.54 10.52
C LEU A 490 -22.50 -14.89 11.01
N LYS A 491 -22.76 -15.02 12.32
CA LYS A 491 -23.26 -16.27 12.91
C LYS A 491 -24.72 -16.53 12.53
N GLU A 492 -25.53 -15.48 12.44
CA GLU A 492 -26.93 -15.58 12.01
C GLU A 492 -27.04 -15.91 10.52
N LEU A 493 -26.06 -15.48 9.71
CA LEU A 493 -25.98 -15.79 8.28
C LEU A 493 -25.44 -17.19 7.98
N GLY A 494 -25.06 -17.99 9.00
CA GLY A 494 -24.41 -19.28 8.81
C GLY A 494 -23.02 -19.18 8.16
N VAL A 495 -22.45 -17.97 8.08
CA VAL A 495 -21.12 -17.72 7.52
C VAL A 495 -20.09 -18.09 8.58
N GLN A 496 -19.57 -19.31 8.50
CA GLN A 496 -18.43 -19.71 9.33
C GLN A 496 -17.17 -18.98 8.87
N LEU A 497 -16.74 -17.97 9.63
CA LEU A 497 -15.36 -17.52 9.61
C LEU A 497 -14.49 -18.68 10.11
N GLY A 498 -13.86 -19.38 9.18
CA GLY A 498 -13.13 -20.64 9.38
C GLY A 498 -12.34 -20.67 10.69
N ALA A 499 -12.70 -21.65 11.50
CA ALA A 499 -12.08 -21.90 12.78
C ALA A 499 -10.67 -22.46 12.58
N ALA A 500 -9.71 -21.99 13.37
CA ALA A 500 -8.59 -22.85 13.76
C ALA A 500 -9.16 -23.94 14.68
N PRO A 501 -8.97 -25.24 14.41
CA PRO A 501 -9.30 -26.26 15.39
C PRO A 501 -8.29 -26.19 16.54
N VAL A 502 -8.82 -26.42 17.75
CA VAL A 502 -8.14 -26.50 19.05
C VAL A 502 -6.92 -27.42 19.01
#